data_AF-A0AA39PZJ8-F1
#
_entry.id   AF-A0AA39PZJ8-F1
#
_cell.length_a   1.000
_cell.length_b   1.000
_cell.length_c   1.000
_cell.angle_alpha   90.00
_cell.angle_beta   90.00
_cell.angle_gamma   90.00
#
_symmetry.space_group_name_H-M   'P 1'
#
loop_
_entity.id
_entity.type
_entity.pdbx_description
1 polymer ?
#
loop_
_entity_poly.entity_id
_entity_poly.type
_entity_poly.pdbx_seq_one_letter_code
_entity_poly.pdbx_strand_id
1 'polypeptide(L)'
;MDRIWDITVLRSEGLHALRSENCWRPVITIEDGRSQHIHEVRLGSDGQNPDQKASGFRLYEVDASAITIKAWYRPMAKRSKKKLLGTATCSLVQLEAQTYKIDVSLLTQPNNINTNSSLSPIIFLRVKPVSSTWTHENVATPTHSLQLLPAPDVVQSLPPSPDPGYLSPNMLGLSMTPGITGSSGGTPRRSYDDIFDTLLPLSSTPYSPLTVPSPLPQHRGVDEPLPEFSLIERLISSFTIYQELKCAKLEKDFEAVFSKQREEWTYVAALLLALIAVNTAVFSVTPDSQFEVTSSARLTIAASAMTSGLGLLCDVWFISRYRFGPTSTLTQRSLDLFGTHFFFAFSARIPMLCLVVSSMWLLAFVGIMAYAVSPDVVFIVGAFVGAGMTAQVWVFVAYWCVRKVGRGLRMVFRESY
;
A
#
# COMPACT_ATOMS: atom_id res chain seq x y z
N MET A 1 51.68 10.63 -5.51
CA MET A 1 50.50 11.51 -5.44
C MET A 1 49.30 10.61 -5.44
N ASP A 2 48.59 10.57 -4.32
CA ASP A 2 47.47 9.65 -4.15
C ASP A 2 46.30 10.13 -5.00
N ARG A 3 45.95 9.34 -6.01
CA ARG A 3 44.83 9.64 -6.91
C ARG A 3 43.55 9.22 -6.21
N ILE A 4 42.76 10.19 -5.75
CA ILE A 4 41.44 9.94 -5.18
C ILE A 4 40.41 10.05 -6.31
N TRP A 5 39.56 9.03 -6.43
CA TRP A 5 38.49 8.96 -7.42
C TRP A 5 37.14 9.04 -6.74
N ASP A 6 36.25 9.91 -7.22
CA ASP A 6 34.86 9.97 -6.78
C ASP A 6 33.97 9.32 -7.86
N ILE A 7 33.45 8.13 -7.57
CA ILE A 7 32.60 7.35 -8.46
C ILE A 7 31.18 7.33 -7.92
N THR A 8 30.21 7.76 -8.74
CA THR A 8 28.79 7.72 -8.41
C THR A 8 28.03 6.86 -9.42
N VAL A 9 27.28 5.86 -8.94
CA VAL A 9 26.35 5.10 -9.79
C VAL A 9 25.12 5.97 -10.05
N LEU A 10 24.78 6.25 -11.31
CA LEU A 10 23.64 7.10 -11.65
C LEU A 10 22.36 6.27 -11.80
N ARG A 11 22.41 5.25 -12.66
CA ARG A 11 21.29 4.35 -12.98
C ARG A 11 21.79 3.08 -13.66
N SER A 12 20.90 2.10 -13.83
CA SER A 12 21.12 0.91 -14.63
C SER A 12 19.98 0.68 -15.61
N GLU A 13 20.27 0.18 -16.80
CA GLU A 13 19.30 -0.22 -17.81
C GLU A 13 19.45 -1.70 -18.17
N GLY A 14 18.36 -2.35 -18.56
CA GLY A 14 18.37 -3.76 -18.99
C GLY A 14 18.51 -4.81 -17.87
N LEU A 15 18.82 -4.43 -16.63
CA LEU A 15 18.95 -5.40 -15.52
C LEU A 15 17.66 -6.19 -15.26
N HIS A 16 16.49 -5.56 -15.40
CA HIS A 16 15.20 -6.24 -15.24
C HIS A 16 14.96 -7.32 -16.28
N ALA A 17 15.57 -7.23 -17.47
CA ALA A 17 15.43 -8.27 -18.49
C ALA A 17 16.06 -9.60 -18.07
N LEU A 18 17.03 -9.57 -17.14
CA LEU A 18 17.69 -10.79 -16.62
C LEU A 18 16.77 -11.62 -15.70
N ARG A 19 15.64 -11.08 -15.22
CA ARG A 19 14.76 -11.74 -14.24
C ARG A 19 13.30 -11.41 -14.51
N SER A 20 12.46 -12.44 -14.56
CA SER A 20 11.00 -12.28 -14.74
C SER A 20 10.26 -11.78 -13.49
N GLU A 21 10.94 -11.61 -12.36
CA GLU A 21 10.32 -11.13 -11.13
C GLU A 21 9.96 -9.66 -11.25
N ASN A 22 8.67 -9.35 -11.10
CA ASN A 22 8.19 -7.98 -11.02
C ASN A 22 8.70 -7.35 -9.71
N CYS A 23 9.31 -6.17 -9.79
CA CYS A 23 9.66 -5.31 -8.65
C CYS A 23 10.77 -5.83 -7.71
N TRP A 24 12.00 -5.98 -8.23
CA TRP A 24 13.21 -6.14 -7.39
C TRP A 24 14.15 -4.93 -7.49
N ARG A 25 15.02 -4.78 -6.49
CA ARG A 25 15.97 -3.66 -6.40
C ARG A 25 17.40 -4.15 -6.64
N PRO A 26 18.09 -3.68 -7.69
CA PRO A 26 19.46 -4.06 -7.95
C PRO A 26 20.42 -3.54 -6.88
N VAL A 27 21.44 -4.34 -6.61
CA VAL A 27 22.52 -3.98 -5.70
C VAL A 27 23.80 -3.95 -6.50
N ILE A 28 24.41 -2.78 -6.68
CA ILE A 28 25.67 -2.62 -7.39
C ILE A 28 26.80 -2.59 -6.38
N THR A 29 27.85 -3.37 -6.60
CA THR A 29 29.07 -3.30 -5.80
C THR A 29 30.27 -2.93 -6.66
N ILE A 30 31.10 -2.02 -6.15
CA ILE A 30 32.36 -1.62 -6.79
C ILE A 30 33.49 -2.13 -5.89
N GLU A 31 34.39 -2.91 -6.48
CA GLU A 31 35.53 -3.53 -5.82
C GLU A 31 36.84 -3.09 -6.50
N ASP A 32 37.83 -2.75 -5.69
CA ASP A 32 39.14 -2.25 -6.15
C ASP A 32 40.21 -3.35 -6.27
N GLY A 33 39.81 -4.63 -6.23
CA GLY A 33 40.70 -5.79 -6.39
C GLY A 33 41.69 -6.07 -5.24
N ARG A 34 42.17 -5.05 -4.52
CA ARG A 34 43.13 -5.19 -3.39
C ARG A 34 42.52 -4.87 -2.03
N SER A 35 41.65 -3.88 -1.96
CA SER A 35 41.04 -3.46 -0.70
C SER A 35 39.82 -4.32 -0.36
N GLN A 36 39.63 -4.63 0.93
CA GLN A 36 38.38 -5.23 1.43
C GLN A 36 37.21 -4.21 1.43
N HIS A 37 37.45 -3.00 0.91
CA HIS A 37 36.42 -1.96 0.81
C HIS A 37 35.47 -2.29 -0.34
N ILE A 38 34.31 -2.83 0.03
CA ILE A 38 33.20 -3.10 -0.88
C ILE A 38 32.22 -1.94 -0.74
N HIS A 39 32.11 -1.12 -1.78
CA HIS A 39 31.09 -0.08 -1.83
C HIS A 39 29.82 -0.66 -2.43
N GLU A 40 28.70 -0.60 -1.69
CA GLU A 40 27.40 -1.14 -2.09
C GLU A 40 26.39 0.01 -2.31
N VAL A 41 25.79 0.05 -3.50
CA VAL A 41 24.68 0.94 -3.85
C VAL A 41 23.42 0.11 -4.08
N ARG A 42 22.30 0.54 -3.48
CA ARG A 42 21.00 -0.05 -3.79
C ARG A 42 20.24 0.87 -4.73
N LEU A 43 19.93 0.35 -5.91
CA LEU A 43 19.11 1.06 -6.90
C LEU A 43 17.62 0.88 -6.59
N GLY A 44 16.81 1.78 -7.12
CA GLY A 44 15.37 1.66 -7.20
C GLY A 44 14.95 0.50 -8.09
N SER A 45 13.67 0.15 -8.03
CA SER A 45 13.07 -0.89 -8.89
C SER A 45 12.92 -0.48 -10.35
N ASP A 46 13.22 0.78 -10.66
CA ASP A 46 13.34 1.36 -12.00
C ASP A 46 14.82 1.42 -12.47
N GLY A 47 15.75 0.96 -11.63
CA GLY A 47 17.18 1.05 -11.87
C GLY A 47 17.81 2.42 -11.58
N GLN A 48 17.07 3.42 -11.07
CA GLN A 48 17.65 4.71 -10.70
C GLN A 48 18.34 4.65 -9.34
N ASN A 49 19.43 5.41 -9.15
CA ASN A 49 20.02 5.58 -7.82
C ASN A 49 19.22 6.63 -7.02
N PRO A 50 18.52 6.27 -5.91
CA PRO A 50 17.82 7.26 -5.08
C PRO A 50 18.79 8.21 -4.35
N ASP A 51 20.03 7.75 -4.10
CA ASP A 51 21.02 8.45 -3.29
C ASP A 51 21.98 9.31 -4.14
N GLN A 52 21.51 9.91 -5.24
CA GLN A 52 22.35 10.76 -6.10
C GLN A 52 22.94 11.99 -5.40
N LYS A 53 22.37 12.40 -4.25
CA LYS A 53 22.86 13.52 -3.43
C LYS A 53 23.92 13.10 -2.42
N ALA A 54 24.03 11.80 -2.11
CA ALA A 54 25.13 11.33 -1.28
C ALA A 54 26.43 11.57 -2.05
N SER A 55 27.41 12.21 -1.40
CA SER A 55 28.76 12.34 -1.95
C SER A 55 29.21 10.97 -2.45
N GLY A 56 29.62 10.88 -3.73
CA GLY A 56 29.93 9.60 -4.34
C GLY A 56 31.06 8.86 -3.61
N PHE A 57 31.30 7.64 -4.04
CA PHE A 57 32.26 6.76 -3.38
C PHE A 57 33.66 7.25 -3.68
N ARG A 58 34.35 7.72 -2.63
CA ARG A 58 35.78 8.04 -2.70
C ARG A 58 36.59 6.77 -2.58
N LEU A 59 37.23 6.39 -3.68
CA LEU A 59 38.26 5.37 -3.70
C LEU A 59 39.60 6.05 -3.41
N TYR A 60 40.22 5.66 -2.31
CA TYR A 60 41.54 6.11 -1.89
C TYR A 60 42.58 5.10 -2.34
N GLU A 61 43.75 5.59 -2.79
CA GLU A 61 44.92 4.77 -3.10
C GLU A 61 44.60 3.57 -4.01
N VAL A 62 43.94 3.84 -5.13
CA VAL A 62 43.69 2.80 -6.14
C VAL A 62 45.01 2.41 -6.80
N ASP A 63 45.67 1.40 -6.25
CA ASP A 63 46.88 0.78 -6.78
C ASP A 63 46.54 -0.37 -7.76
N ALA A 64 45.25 -0.58 -8.03
CA ALA A 64 44.76 -1.54 -9.01
C ALA A 64 44.67 -0.89 -10.40
N SER A 65 45.08 -1.63 -11.43
CA SER A 65 44.97 -1.21 -12.83
C SER A 65 43.53 -1.19 -13.35
N ALA A 66 42.60 -1.85 -12.64
CA ALA A 66 41.20 -1.96 -13.01
C ALA A 66 40.28 -2.08 -11.79
N ILE A 67 39.09 -1.51 -11.90
CA ILE A 67 37.98 -1.68 -10.95
C ILE A 67 37.02 -2.75 -11.44
N THR A 68 36.45 -3.52 -10.51
CA THR A 68 35.44 -4.54 -10.83
C THR A 68 34.07 -4.07 -10.32
N ILE A 69 33.10 -4.02 -11.23
CA ILE A 69 31.73 -3.63 -10.94
C ILE A 69 30.86 -4.88 -11.05
N LYS A 70 30.13 -5.22 -9.99
CA LYS A 70 29.24 -6.38 -9.94
C LYS A 70 27.81 -5.94 -9.68
N ALA A 71 26.87 -6.50 -10.44
CA ALA A 71 25.44 -6.33 -10.21
C ALA A 71 24.87 -7.56 -9.52
N TRP A 72 24.15 -7.35 -8.42
CA TRP A 72 23.57 -8.40 -7.61
C TRP A 72 22.05 -8.26 -7.51
N TYR A 73 21.39 -9.41 -7.44
CA TYR A 73 20.00 -9.54 -7.05
C TYR A 73 19.91 -10.02 -5.60
N ARG A 74 19.12 -9.35 -4.77
CA ARG A 74 18.83 -9.75 -3.39
C ARG A 74 17.32 -10.00 -3.27
N PRO A 75 16.87 -11.25 -3.09
CA PRO A 75 15.46 -11.54 -2.83
C PRO A 75 14.93 -10.78 -1.59
N MET A 76 13.66 -10.34 -1.62
CA MET A 76 13.06 -9.57 -0.52
C MET A 76 12.93 -10.34 0.80
N ALA A 77 13.04 -11.66 0.79
CA ALA A 77 13.05 -12.45 2.03
C ALA A 77 14.22 -12.02 2.94
N LYS A 78 13.92 -11.71 4.20
CA LYS A 78 14.80 -11.06 5.22
C LYS A 78 16.19 -11.69 5.45
N ARG A 79 16.54 -12.82 4.83
CA ARG A 79 17.82 -13.54 4.98
C ARG A 79 18.37 -14.18 3.70
N SER A 80 17.90 -13.75 2.53
CA SER A 80 18.32 -14.38 1.28
C SER A 80 19.75 -14.01 0.88
N LYS A 81 20.51 -14.98 0.34
CA LYS A 81 21.85 -14.75 -0.22
C LYS A 81 21.73 -13.94 -1.52
N LYS A 82 22.63 -12.96 -1.72
CA LYS A 82 22.74 -12.23 -2.99
C LYS A 82 23.11 -13.20 -4.11
N LYS A 83 22.50 -13.04 -5.28
CA LYS A 83 22.86 -13.77 -6.51
C LYS A 83 23.53 -12.82 -7.50
N LEU A 84 24.67 -13.20 -8.04
CA LEU A 84 25.40 -12.40 -9.03
C LEU A 84 24.65 -12.42 -10.36
N LEU A 85 24.43 -11.25 -10.95
CA LEU A 85 23.75 -11.10 -12.23
C LEU A 85 24.75 -10.92 -13.37
N GLY A 86 25.70 -10.02 -13.17
CA GLY A 86 26.73 -9.71 -14.15
C GLY A 86 27.90 -8.97 -13.52
N THR A 87 29.02 -9.00 -14.22
CA THR A 87 30.27 -8.36 -13.81
C THR A 87 30.84 -7.57 -14.98
N ALA A 88 31.42 -6.41 -14.70
CA ALA A 88 32.22 -5.66 -15.64
C ALA A 88 33.54 -5.24 -14.98
N THR A 89 34.59 -5.16 -15.78
CA THR A 89 35.90 -4.68 -15.34
C THR A 89 36.26 -3.46 -16.17
N CYS A 90 36.56 -2.35 -15.52
CA CYS A 90 36.93 -1.11 -16.19
C CYS A 90 38.38 -0.77 -15.83
N SER A 91 39.21 -0.53 -16.84
CA SER A 91 40.57 -0.06 -16.60
C SER A 91 40.56 1.39 -16.12
N LEU A 92 41.47 1.72 -15.22
CA LEU A 92 41.55 3.06 -14.65
C LEU A 92 41.96 4.12 -15.69
N VAL A 93 42.71 3.69 -16.71
CA VAL A 93 43.08 4.51 -17.87
C VAL A 93 41.85 4.90 -18.69
N GLN A 94 40.91 3.97 -18.87
CA GLN A 94 39.65 4.24 -19.58
C GLN A 94 38.75 5.20 -18.79
N LEU A 95 38.75 5.06 -17.47
CA LEU A 95 38.06 5.98 -16.55
C LEU A 95 38.63 7.40 -16.60
N GLU A 96 39.95 7.53 -16.75
CA GLU A 96 40.63 8.82 -16.90
C GLU A 96 40.30 9.49 -18.24
N ALA A 97 40.18 8.71 -19.32
CA ALA A 97 39.85 9.21 -20.66
C ALA A 97 38.37 9.65 -20.80
N GLN A 98 37.44 8.99 -20.10
CA GLN A 98 36.01 9.27 -20.15
C GLN A 98 35.55 10.03 -18.91
N THR A 99 36.00 11.28 -18.79
CA THR A 99 35.55 12.15 -17.70
C THR A 99 34.04 12.40 -17.80
N TYR A 100 33.36 12.36 -16.64
CA TYR A 100 31.94 12.70 -16.40
C TYR A 100 30.87 11.62 -16.57
N LYS A 101 30.87 10.81 -17.62
CA LYS A 101 29.85 9.75 -17.82
C LYS A 101 30.44 8.55 -18.53
N ILE A 102 30.29 7.39 -17.91
CA ILE A 102 30.81 6.12 -18.42
C ILE A 102 29.67 5.11 -18.43
N ASP A 103 29.49 4.49 -19.58
CA ASP A 103 28.50 3.44 -19.79
C ASP A 103 29.22 2.10 -19.74
N VAL A 104 28.90 1.30 -18.72
CA VAL A 104 29.57 0.03 -18.45
C VAL A 104 28.61 -1.11 -18.77
N SER A 105 28.89 -1.82 -19.86
CA SER A 105 28.17 -3.05 -20.22
C SER A 105 28.60 -4.22 -19.32
N LEU A 106 27.63 -4.88 -18.69
CA LEU A 106 27.88 -6.02 -17.82
C LEU A 106 27.97 -7.32 -18.63
N LEU A 107 28.99 -8.13 -18.34
CA LEU A 107 29.04 -9.52 -18.77
C LEU A 107 28.09 -10.33 -17.88
N THR A 108 27.01 -10.85 -18.46
CA THR A 108 26.02 -11.65 -17.75
C THR A 108 26.58 -13.03 -17.40
N GLN A 109 26.20 -13.57 -16.25
CA GLN A 109 26.56 -14.96 -15.94
C GLN A 109 25.72 -15.94 -16.77
N PRO A 110 26.32 -17.01 -17.31
CA PRO A 110 25.64 -17.98 -18.18
C PRO A 110 24.43 -18.65 -17.50
N ASN A 111 24.48 -18.81 -16.17
CA ASN A 111 23.42 -19.46 -15.39
C ASN A 111 22.17 -18.59 -15.15
N ASN A 112 22.13 -17.35 -15.66
CA ASN A 112 21.07 -16.38 -15.34
C ASN A 112 20.39 -15.81 -16.60
N ILE A 113 20.67 -16.40 -17.77
CA ILE A 113 20.13 -15.93 -19.04
C ILE A 113 18.74 -16.53 -19.21
N ASN A 114 17.72 -15.72 -18.93
CA ASN A 114 16.39 -15.97 -19.49
C ASN A 114 16.49 -15.60 -20.98
N THR A 115 16.32 -16.59 -21.87
CA THR A 115 16.84 -16.62 -23.26
C THR A 115 16.30 -15.58 -24.25
N ASN A 116 15.51 -14.60 -23.81
CA ASN A 116 14.71 -13.77 -24.70
C ASN A 116 15.09 -12.28 -24.77
N SER A 117 16.11 -11.83 -24.02
CA SER A 117 16.55 -10.43 -24.09
C SER A 117 17.91 -10.29 -24.78
N SER A 118 17.91 -9.70 -25.97
CA SER A 118 19.12 -9.34 -26.72
C SER A 118 19.89 -8.14 -26.14
N LEU A 119 19.31 -7.46 -25.15
CA LEU A 119 19.89 -6.26 -24.55
C LEU A 119 20.87 -6.62 -23.45
N SER A 120 22.14 -6.23 -23.64
CA SER A 120 23.15 -6.30 -22.60
C SER A 120 22.84 -5.26 -21.52
N PRO A 121 22.85 -5.61 -20.23
CA PRO A 121 22.56 -4.66 -19.17
C PRO A 121 23.70 -3.64 -19.04
N ILE A 122 23.35 -2.37 -18.89
CA ILE A 122 24.28 -1.23 -18.86
C ILE A 122 24.16 -0.52 -17.51
N ILE A 123 25.30 -0.17 -16.90
CA ILE A 123 25.37 0.69 -15.72
C ILE A 123 25.95 2.04 -16.13
N PHE A 124 25.28 3.12 -15.77
CA PHE A 124 25.74 4.49 -15.99
C PHE A 124 26.47 4.99 -14.75
N LEU A 125 27.74 5.29 -14.90
CA LEU A 125 28.61 5.83 -13.85
C LEU A 125 28.96 7.28 -14.14
N ARG A 126 29.06 8.08 -13.07
CA ARG A 126 29.69 9.40 -13.09
C ARG A 126 31.00 9.31 -12.35
N VAL A 127 32.08 9.73 -12.99
CA VAL A 127 33.43 9.67 -12.43
C VAL A 127 34.04 11.06 -12.42
N LYS A 128 34.55 11.46 -11.26
CA LYS A 128 35.21 12.73 -11.03
C LYS A 128 36.61 12.47 -10.42
N PRO A 129 37.69 12.87 -11.09
CA PRO A 129 39.01 12.89 -10.47
C PRO A 129 39.04 14.00 -9.41
N VAL A 130 39.47 13.68 -8.18
CA VAL A 130 39.52 14.67 -7.08
C VAL A 130 40.65 15.70 -7.28
N SER A 131 41.59 15.43 -8.19
CA SER A 131 42.65 16.39 -8.58
C SER A 131 42.13 17.62 -9.32
N SER A 132 40.88 17.64 -9.78
CA SER A 132 40.23 18.90 -10.13
C SER A 132 39.71 19.55 -8.85
N THR A 133 40.61 20.26 -8.16
CA THR A 133 40.17 21.35 -7.29
C THR A 133 39.27 22.23 -8.13
N TRP A 134 37.96 22.12 -7.91
CA TRP A 134 37.03 23.14 -8.35
C TRP A 134 37.52 24.43 -7.70
N THR A 135 38.16 25.31 -8.48
CA THR A 135 38.03 26.73 -8.21
C THR A 135 36.54 26.95 -8.07
N HIS A 136 36.09 27.34 -6.89
CA HIS A 136 34.77 27.90 -6.68
C HIS A 136 34.64 29.08 -7.63
N GLU A 137 34.26 28.82 -8.88
CA GLU A 137 33.84 29.84 -9.81
C GLU A 137 32.49 30.26 -9.26
N ASN A 138 32.53 31.37 -8.50
CA ASN A 138 31.34 32.12 -8.13
C ASN A 138 30.64 32.48 -9.45
N VAL A 139 29.74 31.61 -9.89
CA VAL A 139 28.80 31.92 -10.96
C VAL A 139 27.92 33.02 -10.42
N ALA A 140 28.33 34.26 -10.69
CA ALA A 140 27.46 35.41 -10.64
C ALA A 140 26.20 35.05 -11.42
N THR A 141 25.10 35.05 -10.68
CA THR A 141 23.76 34.84 -11.21
C THR A 141 23.55 35.86 -12.34
N PRO A 142 23.37 35.46 -13.62
CA PRO A 142 22.99 36.42 -14.63
C PRO A 142 21.53 36.78 -14.37
N THR A 143 21.33 37.99 -13.87
CA THR A 143 20.01 38.63 -13.74
C THR A 143 19.44 38.86 -15.13
N HIS A 144 18.86 37.83 -15.75
CA HIS A 144 18.01 38.01 -16.92
C HIS A 144 16.63 38.45 -16.43
N SER A 145 16.43 39.76 -16.45
CA SER A 145 15.11 40.39 -16.47
C SER A 145 14.31 39.88 -17.67
N LEU A 146 13.36 38.97 -17.42
CA LEU A 146 12.32 38.61 -18.38
C LEU A 146 11.35 39.80 -18.50
N GLN A 147 11.54 40.62 -19.53
CA GLN A 147 10.49 41.50 -20.02
C GLN A 147 9.39 40.62 -20.63
N LEU A 148 8.20 40.64 -20.03
CA LEU A 148 6.98 40.15 -20.66
C LEU A 148 6.66 41.04 -21.88
N LEU A 149 6.81 40.49 -23.08
CA LEU A 149 6.05 40.97 -24.24
C LEU A 149 4.62 40.40 -24.18
N PRO A 150 3.60 41.17 -24.55
CA PRO A 150 2.23 40.68 -24.63
C PRO A 150 2.09 39.65 -25.77
N ALA A 151 1.34 38.58 -25.50
CA ALA A 151 1.03 37.54 -26.46
C ALA A 151 0.21 38.10 -27.65
N PRO A 152 0.44 37.63 -28.89
CA PRO A 152 -0.44 37.97 -30.01
C PRO A 152 -1.80 37.30 -29.83
N ASP A 153 -2.86 38.06 -30.12
CA ASP A 153 -4.26 37.63 -30.12
C ASP A 153 -4.46 36.40 -31.01
N VAL A 154 -4.64 35.24 -30.38
CA VAL A 154 -5.11 34.03 -31.06
C VAL A 154 -6.63 34.07 -31.05
N VAL A 155 -7.19 34.47 -32.19
CA VAL A 155 -8.61 34.30 -32.53
C VAL A 155 -8.91 32.79 -32.56
N GLN A 156 -9.53 32.28 -31.49
CA GLN A 156 -10.10 30.93 -31.47
C GLN A 156 -11.47 30.96 -32.18
N SER A 157 -11.50 30.48 -33.41
CA SER A 157 -12.74 30.08 -34.08
C SER A 157 -13.29 28.80 -33.41
N LEU A 158 -14.51 28.87 -32.90
CA LEU A 158 -15.28 27.73 -32.38
C LEU A 158 -15.39 26.61 -33.43
N PRO A 159 -15.26 25.33 -33.05
CA PRO A 159 -15.73 24.23 -33.89
C PRO A 159 -17.27 24.22 -33.94
N PRO A 160 -17.87 23.89 -35.10
CA PRO A 160 -19.32 23.84 -35.24
C PRO A 160 -19.94 22.71 -34.39
N SER A 161 -21.08 23.06 -33.79
CA SER A 161 -21.98 22.17 -33.04
C SER A 161 -22.35 20.93 -33.86
N PRO A 162 -22.31 19.71 -33.29
CA PRO A 162 -22.86 18.53 -33.96
C PRO A 162 -24.39 18.57 -33.92
N ASP A 163 -25.01 18.42 -35.10
CA ASP A 163 -26.46 18.36 -35.31
C ASP A 163 -27.10 17.18 -34.54
N PRO A 164 -28.33 17.37 -34.00
CA PRO A 164 -29.08 16.31 -33.34
C PRO A 164 -29.95 15.59 -34.38
N GLY A 165 -29.54 14.41 -34.83
CA GLY A 165 -30.45 13.57 -35.60
C GLY A 165 -29.81 12.37 -36.23
N TYR A 166 -29.67 11.28 -35.48
CA TYR A 166 -29.78 9.91 -35.99
C TYR A 166 -30.07 8.97 -34.80
N LEU A 167 -31.35 8.82 -34.47
CA LEU A 167 -31.84 7.65 -33.76
C LEU A 167 -32.14 6.59 -34.82
N SER A 168 -31.39 5.48 -34.78
CA SER A 168 -31.78 4.26 -35.48
C SER A 168 -31.84 3.12 -34.44
N PRO A 169 -33.00 2.45 -34.27
CA PRO A 169 -33.19 1.41 -33.28
C PRO A 169 -32.93 0.06 -33.93
N ASN A 170 -31.91 -0.66 -33.49
CA ASN A 170 -31.85 -2.13 -33.57
C ASN A 170 -30.56 -2.60 -32.89
N MET A 171 -30.73 -3.50 -31.91
CA MET A 171 -29.82 -4.58 -31.49
C MET A 171 -30.23 -5.02 -30.06
N LEU A 172 -31.47 -5.50 -29.93
CA LEU A 172 -31.86 -6.43 -28.87
C LEU A 172 -31.83 -7.82 -29.48
N GLY A 173 -30.88 -8.65 -29.04
CA GLY A 173 -30.73 -9.99 -29.58
C GLY A 173 -29.52 -10.72 -29.01
N LEU A 174 -29.49 -10.98 -27.70
CA LEU A 174 -28.65 -12.03 -27.14
C LEU A 174 -29.54 -13.02 -26.39
N SER A 175 -29.93 -14.03 -27.17
CA SER A 175 -30.51 -15.29 -26.73
C SER A 175 -29.52 -16.04 -25.83
N MET A 176 -29.98 -16.45 -24.66
CA MET A 176 -29.31 -17.46 -23.85
C MET A 176 -29.81 -18.84 -24.26
N THR A 177 -28.89 -19.74 -24.63
CA THR A 177 -29.11 -21.18 -24.60
C THR A 177 -28.04 -21.86 -23.73
N PRO A 178 -28.42 -22.86 -22.91
CA PRO A 178 -27.51 -23.55 -22.00
C PRO A 178 -26.92 -24.80 -22.66
N GLY A 179 -25.72 -25.20 -22.25
CA GLY A 179 -25.13 -26.43 -22.75
C GLY A 179 -23.93 -26.96 -21.97
N ILE A 180 -24.21 -27.97 -21.14
CA ILE A 180 -23.47 -29.24 -21.04
C ILE A 180 -22.19 -29.26 -20.17
N THR A 181 -22.42 -29.82 -18.98
CA THR A 181 -21.68 -30.90 -18.29
C THR A 181 -20.29 -31.31 -18.81
N GLY A 182 -19.35 -31.37 -17.87
CA GLY A 182 -18.27 -32.36 -17.89
C GLY A 182 -16.93 -31.83 -17.41
N SER A 183 -16.49 -32.26 -16.23
CA SER A 183 -15.18 -32.92 -16.03
C SER A 183 -14.72 -32.76 -14.58
N SER A 184 -14.66 -33.90 -13.90
CA SER A 184 -14.01 -34.08 -12.62
C SER A 184 -12.50 -33.88 -12.75
N GLY A 185 -11.94 -32.92 -12.03
CA GLY A 185 -10.50 -32.75 -11.86
C GLY A 185 -10.19 -32.45 -10.41
N GLY A 186 -9.82 -33.48 -9.66
CA GLY A 186 -9.43 -33.36 -8.26
C GLY A 186 -8.21 -32.45 -8.10
N THR A 187 -8.31 -31.52 -7.16
CA THR A 187 -7.17 -30.72 -6.68
C THR A 187 -6.91 -31.03 -5.21
N PRO A 188 -5.63 -31.05 -4.78
CA PRO A 188 -5.25 -31.54 -3.47
C PRO A 188 -5.53 -30.49 -2.39
N ARG A 189 -6.18 -30.98 -1.34
CA ARG A 189 -6.48 -30.36 -0.05
C ARG A 189 -5.20 -29.79 0.57
N ARG A 190 -4.99 -28.47 0.51
CA ARG A 190 -4.01 -27.76 1.35
C ARG A 190 -4.71 -27.40 2.67
N SER A 191 -4.36 -28.14 3.71
CA SER A 191 -4.68 -27.84 5.11
C SER A 191 -4.08 -26.47 5.48
N TYR A 192 -4.94 -25.61 6.02
CA TYR A 192 -4.60 -24.34 6.66
C TYR A 192 -4.89 -24.52 8.15
N ASP A 193 -4.03 -25.30 8.81
CA ASP A 193 -4.04 -25.44 10.26
C ASP A 193 -2.66 -24.98 10.75
N ASP A 194 -2.45 -23.67 10.85
CA ASP A 194 -1.30 -23.05 11.55
C ASP A 194 -1.48 -21.52 11.70
N ILE A 195 -2.67 -21.08 12.13
CA ILE A 195 -2.90 -19.68 12.52
C ILE A 195 -3.72 -19.66 13.81
N PHE A 196 -3.20 -20.22 14.90
CA PHE A 196 -3.60 -19.86 16.27
C PHE A 196 -2.62 -20.49 17.27
N ASP A 197 -1.39 -19.96 17.33
CA ASP A 197 -0.50 -20.21 18.47
C ASP A 197 0.49 -19.05 18.64
N THR A 198 0.07 -18.02 19.37
CA THR A 198 0.99 -17.15 20.13
C THR A 198 0.23 -16.57 21.32
N LEU A 199 -0.10 -17.42 22.29
CA LEU A 199 -0.44 -16.96 23.63
C LEU A 199 0.84 -16.58 24.38
N LEU A 200 0.80 -15.35 24.89
CA LEU A 200 1.80 -14.61 25.65
C LEU A 200 2.37 -15.40 26.85
N PRO A 201 3.66 -15.28 27.17
CA PRO A 201 4.13 -15.36 28.54
C PRO A 201 4.14 -13.94 29.14
N LEU A 202 3.27 -13.77 30.14
CA LEU A 202 3.27 -12.67 31.09
C LEU A 202 4.61 -12.69 31.84
N SER A 203 5.47 -11.68 31.63
CA SER A 203 6.62 -11.43 32.50
C SER A 203 6.51 -10.02 33.09
N SER A 204 6.29 -10.01 34.40
CA SER A 204 6.29 -8.84 35.27
C SER A 204 7.72 -8.55 35.74
N THR A 205 8.26 -7.37 35.40
CA THR A 205 9.40 -6.78 36.11
C THR A 205 9.22 -5.27 36.23
N PRO A 206 9.26 -4.68 37.43
CA PRO A 206 9.27 -3.23 37.63
C PRO A 206 10.72 -2.75 37.76
N TYR A 207 11.29 -2.21 36.68
CA TYR A 207 12.50 -1.41 36.77
C TYR A 207 12.30 -0.13 35.97
N SER A 208 12.19 0.99 36.69
CA SER A 208 12.26 2.34 36.12
C SER A 208 13.66 2.56 35.54
N PRO A 209 13.82 2.81 34.23
CA PRO A 209 15.11 3.22 33.71
C PRO A 209 15.28 4.72 33.98
N LEU A 210 16.39 5.06 34.65
CA LEU A 210 16.94 6.40 34.69
C LEU A 210 16.97 6.98 33.27
N THR A 211 16.28 8.11 33.09
CA THR A 211 16.31 8.90 31.86
C THR A 211 17.69 9.52 31.69
N VAL A 212 18.59 8.84 30.98
CA VAL A 212 19.84 9.43 30.51
C VAL A 212 19.49 10.34 29.32
N PRO A 213 19.75 11.65 29.39
CA PRO A 213 19.53 12.54 28.25
C PRO A 213 20.44 12.13 27.10
N SER A 214 19.84 11.72 25.98
CA SER A 214 20.58 11.38 24.76
C SER A 214 21.26 12.64 24.21
N PRO A 215 22.61 12.67 24.07
CA PRO A 215 23.34 13.83 23.57
C PRO A 215 23.38 13.93 22.03
N LEU A 216 22.64 13.08 21.31
CA LEU A 216 22.58 13.19 19.85
C LEU A 216 21.67 14.35 19.45
N PRO A 217 22.08 15.20 18.48
CA PRO A 217 21.23 16.24 17.94
C PRO A 217 20.02 15.56 17.31
N GLN A 218 18.92 15.58 18.04
CA GLN A 218 17.62 15.15 17.55
C GLN A 218 17.31 16.10 16.40
N HIS A 219 17.47 15.60 15.16
CA HIS A 219 17.11 16.32 13.96
C HIS A 219 15.62 16.62 14.06
N ARG A 220 15.32 17.79 14.62
CA ARG A 220 14.00 18.35 14.75
C ARG A 220 13.62 18.73 13.34
N GLY A 221 13.07 17.75 12.61
CA GLY A 221 12.39 18.02 11.36
C GLY A 221 11.48 19.19 11.64
N VAL A 222 11.68 20.27 10.90
CA VAL A 222 10.83 21.46 11.00
C VAL A 222 9.40 20.94 10.87
N ASP A 223 8.66 20.97 11.97
CA ASP A 223 7.29 20.50 12.04
C ASP A 223 6.48 21.40 11.11
N GLU A 224 6.34 20.97 9.85
CA GLU A 224 5.42 21.59 8.91
C GLU A 224 4.04 21.56 9.59
N PRO A 225 3.42 22.72 9.85
CA PRO A 225 2.22 22.79 10.68
C PRO A 225 1.19 21.83 10.09
N LEU A 226 0.80 20.82 10.89
CA LEU A 226 -0.16 19.82 10.48
C LEU A 226 -1.41 20.53 9.95
N PRO A 227 -1.88 20.21 8.74
CA PRO A 227 -3.04 20.89 8.17
C PRO A 227 -4.23 20.80 9.13
N GLU A 228 -4.84 21.94 9.44
CA GLU A 228 -5.99 21.98 10.33
C GLU A 228 -7.15 21.19 9.70
N PHE A 229 -7.59 20.13 10.39
CA PHE A 229 -8.71 19.30 9.95
C PHE A 229 -10.02 19.85 10.52
N SER A 230 -11.03 20.00 9.67
CA SER A 230 -12.39 20.27 10.13
C SER A 230 -12.96 19.08 10.94
N LEU A 231 -13.97 19.30 11.78
CA LEU A 231 -14.61 18.22 12.56
C LEU A 231 -15.17 17.11 11.65
N ILE A 232 -15.70 17.48 10.48
CA ILE A 232 -16.23 16.54 9.49
C ILE A 232 -15.08 15.72 8.89
N GLU A 233 -13.96 16.35 8.54
CA GLU A 233 -12.76 15.62 8.09
C GLU A 233 -12.23 14.70 9.18
N ARG A 234 -12.34 15.07 10.45
CA ARG A 234 -11.90 14.25 11.59
C ARG A 234 -12.79 13.03 11.79
N LEU A 235 -14.11 13.17 11.62
CA LEU A 235 -15.03 12.04 11.63
C LEU A 235 -14.76 11.11 10.45
N ILE A 236 -14.58 11.67 9.26
CA ILE A 236 -14.37 10.87 8.05
C ILE A 236 -13.01 10.19 8.04
N SER A 237 -11.95 10.85 8.51
CA SER A 237 -10.64 10.22 8.70
C SER A 237 -10.68 9.09 9.74
N SER A 238 -11.56 9.17 10.75
CA SER A 238 -11.71 8.06 11.71
C SER A 238 -12.36 6.81 11.09
N PHE A 239 -13.20 7.00 10.06
CA PHE A 239 -13.96 5.92 9.40
C PHE A 239 -13.37 5.48 8.05
N THR A 240 -12.51 6.27 7.43
CA THR A 240 -12.06 6.09 6.04
C THR A 240 -10.54 6.26 5.92
N ILE A 241 -9.98 5.86 4.77
CA ILE A 241 -8.58 6.08 4.42
C ILE A 241 -8.26 7.54 4.03
N TYR A 242 -9.17 8.48 4.24
CA TYR A 242 -9.04 9.87 3.80
C TYR A 242 -7.78 10.56 4.33
N GLN A 243 -7.44 10.36 5.61
CA GLN A 243 -6.24 10.96 6.20
C GLN A 243 -4.96 10.39 5.57
N GLU A 244 -4.91 9.07 5.37
CA GLU A 244 -3.76 8.40 4.77
C GLU A 244 -3.55 8.89 3.32
N LEU A 245 -4.64 9.07 2.55
CA LEU A 245 -4.58 9.63 1.19
C LEU A 245 -4.17 11.10 1.16
N LYS A 246 -4.66 11.92 2.10
CA LYS A 246 -4.32 13.37 2.18
C LYS A 246 -2.88 13.60 2.62
N CYS A 247 -2.31 12.70 3.42
CA CYS A 247 -0.92 12.79 3.90
C CYS A 247 0.11 12.16 2.95
N ALA A 248 -0.33 11.32 2.00
CA ALA A 248 0.55 10.68 1.02
C ALA A 248 1.16 11.72 0.06
N LYS A 249 2.49 11.89 0.12
CA LYS A 249 3.23 12.80 -0.79
C LYS A 249 3.96 12.03 -1.89
N LEU A 250 4.37 10.78 -1.62
CA LEU A 250 5.10 9.93 -2.55
C LEU A 250 4.20 8.83 -3.11
N GLU A 251 4.45 8.42 -4.35
CA GLU A 251 3.70 7.34 -5.02
C GLU A 251 3.70 6.03 -4.21
N LYS A 252 4.80 5.76 -3.51
CA LYS A 252 4.94 4.60 -2.63
C LYS A 252 3.93 4.60 -1.48
N ASP A 253 3.58 5.78 -0.95
CA ASP A 253 2.62 5.91 0.14
C ASP A 253 1.21 5.59 -0.37
N PHE A 254 0.86 6.09 -1.56
CA PHE A 254 -0.40 5.75 -2.23
C PHE A 254 -0.52 4.24 -2.50
N GLU A 255 0.55 3.60 -2.99
CA GLU A 255 0.54 2.17 -3.25
C GLU A 255 0.25 1.35 -1.98
N ALA A 256 0.85 1.74 -0.85
CA ALA A 256 0.59 1.10 0.44
C ALA A 256 -0.88 1.25 0.86
N VAL A 257 -1.44 2.45 0.74
CA VAL A 257 -2.86 2.74 1.09
C VAL A 257 -3.81 1.96 0.19
N PHE A 258 -3.59 1.96 -1.13
CA PHE A 258 -4.43 1.20 -2.06
C PHE A 258 -4.27 -0.31 -1.90
N SER A 259 -3.08 -0.81 -1.51
CA SER A 259 -2.90 -2.23 -1.20
C SER A 259 -3.77 -2.65 -0.03
N LYS A 260 -3.71 -1.89 1.07
CA LYS A 260 -4.55 -2.12 2.26
C LYS A 260 -6.03 -2.05 1.91
N GLN A 261 -6.46 -1.03 1.16
CA GLN A 261 -7.86 -0.87 0.77
C GLN A 261 -8.38 -2.03 -0.09
N ARG A 262 -7.56 -2.56 -1.01
CA ARG A 262 -7.91 -3.74 -1.82
C ARG A 262 -8.03 -5.01 -1.00
N GLU A 263 -7.18 -5.17 0.01
CA GLU A 263 -7.27 -6.29 0.95
C GLU A 263 -8.59 -6.22 1.71
N GLU A 264 -8.94 -5.05 2.25
CA GLU A 264 -10.21 -4.81 2.94
C GLU A 264 -11.42 -5.11 2.05
N TRP A 265 -11.43 -4.65 0.80
CA TRP A 265 -12.51 -4.98 -0.15
C TRP A 265 -12.60 -6.48 -0.39
N THR A 266 -11.48 -7.18 -0.60
CA THR A 266 -11.49 -8.63 -0.83
C THR A 266 -12.12 -9.40 0.34
N TYR A 267 -11.83 -8.98 1.58
CA TYR A 267 -12.50 -9.55 2.76
C TYR A 267 -13.99 -9.22 2.80
N VAL A 268 -14.37 -7.98 2.50
CA VAL A 268 -15.78 -7.54 2.46
C VAL A 268 -16.56 -8.30 1.38
N ALA A 269 -16.01 -8.49 0.18
CA ALA A 269 -16.59 -9.32 -0.87
C ALA A 269 -16.86 -10.75 -0.40
N ALA A 270 -15.90 -11.38 0.27
CA ALA A 270 -16.04 -12.74 0.78
C ALA A 270 -17.17 -12.84 1.82
N LEU A 271 -17.27 -11.87 2.73
CA LEU A 271 -18.34 -11.81 3.73
C LEU A 271 -19.71 -11.55 3.10
N LEU A 272 -19.80 -10.66 2.11
CA LEU A 272 -21.03 -10.40 1.36
C LEU A 272 -21.49 -11.64 0.59
N LEU A 273 -20.56 -12.38 -0.03
CA LEU A 273 -20.86 -13.64 -0.71
C LEU A 273 -21.41 -14.69 0.28
N ALA A 274 -20.83 -14.77 1.47
CA ALA A 274 -21.33 -15.65 2.53
C ALA A 274 -22.76 -15.25 2.97
N LEU A 275 -23.05 -13.96 3.15
CA LEU A 275 -24.41 -13.49 3.44
C LEU A 275 -25.40 -13.82 2.33
N ILE A 276 -25.02 -13.66 1.06
CA ILE A 276 -25.87 -14.04 -0.08
C ILE A 276 -26.18 -15.54 -0.04
N ALA A 277 -25.18 -16.39 0.26
CA ALA A 277 -25.39 -17.82 0.41
C ALA A 277 -26.37 -18.15 1.55
N VAL A 278 -26.24 -17.50 2.71
CA VAL A 278 -27.18 -17.65 3.83
C VAL A 278 -28.58 -17.20 3.44
N ASN A 279 -28.74 -16.02 2.82
CA ASN A 279 -30.03 -15.53 2.35
C ASN A 279 -30.68 -16.51 1.35
N THR A 280 -29.88 -17.07 0.44
CA THR A 280 -30.33 -18.07 -0.54
C THR A 280 -30.78 -19.35 0.14
N ALA A 281 -30.04 -19.83 1.15
CA ALA A 281 -30.40 -21.00 1.93
C ALA A 281 -31.74 -20.79 2.65
N VAL A 282 -31.96 -19.61 3.25
CA VAL A 282 -33.23 -19.25 3.90
C VAL A 282 -34.39 -19.25 2.90
N PHE A 283 -34.19 -18.72 1.69
CA PHE A 283 -35.22 -18.76 0.64
C PHE A 283 -35.48 -20.17 0.09
N SER A 284 -34.50 -21.07 0.18
CA SER A 284 -34.64 -22.45 -0.28
C SER A 284 -35.47 -23.33 0.66
N VAL A 285 -35.68 -22.90 1.91
CA VAL A 285 -36.53 -23.62 2.87
C VAL A 285 -37.98 -23.54 2.38
N THR A 286 -38.55 -24.71 2.09
CA THR A 286 -39.88 -24.86 1.50
C THR A 286 -40.97 -24.31 2.43
N PRO A 287 -42.00 -23.62 1.89
CA PRO A 287 -43.09 -23.04 2.69
C PRO A 287 -43.92 -24.06 3.48
N ASP A 288 -43.81 -25.36 3.19
CA ASP A 288 -44.44 -26.45 3.96
C ASP A 288 -43.65 -26.82 5.23
N SER A 289 -42.53 -26.14 5.51
CA SER A 289 -41.80 -26.34 6.77
C SER A 289 -42.63 -25.89 7.97
N GLN A 290 -42.43 -26.53 9.13
CA GLN A 290 -43.19 -26.33 10.36
C GLN A 290 -43.13 -24.90 10.96
N PHE A 291 -42.45 -23.96 10.30
CA PHE A 291 -42.33 -22.57 10.73
C PHE A 291 -43.08 -21.66 9.77
N GLU A 292 -44.23 -21.16 10.20
CA GLU A 292 -44.97 -20.15 9.45
C GLU A 292 -44.15 -18.85 9.40
N VAL A 293 -43.49 -18.59 8.27
CA VAL A 293 -42.69 -17.38 8.09
C VAL A 293 -43.62 -16.18 7.90
N THR A 294 -43.70 -15.34 8.93
CA THR A 294 -44.48 -14.09 8.94
C THR A 294 -44.07 -13.15 7.80
N SER A 295 -45.00 -12.33 7.33
CA SER A 295 -44.74 -11.33 6.27
C SER A 295 -43.58 -10.40 6.64
N SER A 296 -43.46 -10.01 7.91
CA SER A 296 -42.35 -9.18 8.41
C SER A 296 -41.00 -9.89 8.29
N ALA A 297 -40.92 -11.19 8.64
CA ALA A 297 -39.70 -11.96 8.48
C ALA A 297 -39.29 -12.04 7.00
N ARG A 298 -40.23 -12.27 6.08
CA ARG A 298 -39.96 -12.28 4.62
C ARG A 298 -39.42 -10.94 4.12
N LEU A 299 -39.96 -9.83 4.61
CA LEU A 299 -39.47 -8.50 4.26
C LEU A 299 -38.04 -8.26 4.75
N THR A 300 -37.73 -8.65 5.99
CA THR A 300 -36.38 -8.47 6.57
C THR A 300 -35.31 -9.29 5.82
N ILE A 301 -35.61 -10.56 5.46
CA ILE A 301 -34.67 -11.38 4.70
C ILE A 301 -34.51 -10.87 3.25
N ALA A 302 -35.58 -10.38 2.62
CA ALA A 302 -35.50 -9.76 1.30
C ALA A 302 -34.65 -8.48 1.32
N ALA A 303 -34.82 -7.62 2.32
CA ALA A 303 -34.01 -6.42 2.50
C ALA A 303 -32.52 -6.75 2.75
N SER A 304 -32.25 -7.78 3.54
CA SER A 304 -30.89 -8.34 3.72
C SER A 304 -30.29 -8.80 2.39
N ALA A 305 -31.04 -9.57 1.60
CA ALA A 305 -30.61 -10.11 0.32
C ALA A 305 -30.31 -9.00 -0.71
N MET A 306 -31.20 -8.02 -0.86
CA MET A 306 -30.97 -6.88 -1.76
C MET A 306 -29.74 -6.08 -1.35
N THR A 307 -29.59 -5.79 -0.05
CA THR A 307 -28.48 -4.99 0.45
C THR A 307 -27.14 -5.71 0.28
N SER A 308 -27.08 -7.02 0.57
CA SER A 308 -25.86 -7.83 0.35
C SER A 308 -25.50 -7.93 -1.14
N GLY A 309 -26.48 -8.12 -2.02
CA GLY A 309 -26.27 -8.14 -3.47
C GLY A 309 -25.73 -6.81 -4.02
N LEU A 310 -26.34 -5.68 -3.63
CA LEU A 310 -25.85 -4.35 -4.01
C LEU A 310 -24.45 -4.08 -3.49
N GLY A 311 -24.18 -4.44 -2.23
CA GLY A 311 -22.84 -4.34 -1.64
C GLY A 311 -21.80 -5.10 -2.46
N LEU A 312 -22.10 -6.35 -2.86
CA LEU A 312 -21.18 -7.19 -3.62
C LEU A 312 -20.94 -6.63 -5.03
N LEU A 313 -21.99 -6.13 -5.69
CA LEU A 313 -21.85 -5.48 -7.00
C LEU A 313 -20.96 -4.23 -6.92
N CYS A 314 -21.15 -3.39 -5.90
CA CYS A 314 -20.28 -2.24 -5.66
C CYS A 314 -18.82 -2.68 -5.42
N ASP A 315 -18.61 -3.71 -4.60
CA ASP A 315 -17.28 -4.20 -4.27
C ASP A 315 -16.54 -4.77 -5.49
N VAL A 316 -17.21 -5.63 -6.28
CA VAL A 316 -16.67 -6.16 -7.55
C VAL A 316 -16.35 -5.03 -8.53
N TRP A 317 -17.21 -4.01 -8.61
CA TRP A 317 -16.95 -2.83 -9.42
C TRP A 317 -15.69 -2.09 -8.97
N PHE A 318 -15.52 -1.83 -7.66
CA PHE A 318 -14.32 -1.19 -7.12
C PHE A 318 -13.07 -2.04 -7.34
N ILE A 319 -13.11 -3.35 -7.04
CA ILE A 319 -11.97 -4.25 -7.26
C ILE A 319 -11.59 -4.25 -8.74
N SER A 320 -12.56 -4.41 -9.65
CA SER A 320 -12.30 -4.39 -11.10
C SER A 320 -11.66 -3.08 -11.53
N ARG A 321 -12.19 -1.95 -11.04
CA ARG A 321 -11.73 -0.61 -11.42
C ARG A 321 -10.32 -0.28 -10.94
N TYR A 322 -9.95 -0.71 -9.74
CA TYR A 322 -8.71 -0.29 -9.06
C TYR A 322 -7.63 -1.38 -9.01
N ARG A 323 -7.91 -2.62 -9.43
CA ARG A 323 -6.90 -3.71 -9.43
C ARG A 323 -5.94 -3.68 -10.61
N PHE A 324 -6.38 -3.20 -11.78
CA PHE A 324 -5.63 -3.35 -13.04
C PHE A 324 -4.91 -2.08 -13.52
N GLY A 325 -4.89 -1.01 -12.73
CA GLY A 325 -4.27 0.27 -13.12
C GLY A 325 -2.87 0.49 -12.53
N PRO A 326 -1.96 1.18 -13.23
CA PRO A 326 -0.75 1.72 -12.61
C PRO A 326 -1.12 2.75 -11.54
N THR A 327 -0.30 2.85 -10.50
CA THR A 327 -0.49 3.71 -9.31
C THR A 327 -0.78 5.16 -9.67
N SER A 328 -0.06 5.73 -10.63
CA SER A 328 -0.31 7.11 -11.12
C SER A 328 -1.74 7.32 -11.63
N THR A 329 -2.29 6.35 -12.36
CA THR A 329 -3.66 6.40 -12.86
C THR A 329 -4.68 6.20 -11.74
N LEU A 330 -4.35 5.40 -10.72
CA LEU A 330 -5.20 5.21 -9.54
C LEU A 330 -5.30 6.51 -8.73
N THR A 331 -4.18 7.18 -8.49
CA THR A 331 -4.13 8.47 -7.79
C THR A 331 -4.94 9.52 -8.54
N GLN A 332 -4.82 9.59 -9.87
CA GLN A 332 -5.63 10.53 -10.66
C GLN A 332 -7.13 10.19 -10.61
N ARG A 333 -7.49 8.90 -10.57
CA ARG A 333 -8.89 8.45 -10.50
C ARG A 333 -9.53 8.59 -9.12
N SER A 334 -8.72 8.63 -8.05
CA SER A 334 -9.21 8.87 -6.70
C SER A 334 -9.45 10.35 -6.41
N LEU A 335 -9.09 11.25 -7.33
CA LEU A 335 -9.46 12.66 -7.25
C LEU A 335 -10.92 12.82 -7.70
N ASP A 336 -11.71 13.42 -6.83
CA ASP A 336 -13.10 13.78 -7.09
C ASP A 336 -13.18 15.01 -8.01
N LEU A 337 -14.41 15.38 -8.39
CA LEU A 337 -14.70 16.59 -9.19
C LEU A 337 -14.12 17.88 -8.59
N PHE A 338 -13.92 17.93 -7.27
CA PHE A 338 -13.34 19.07 -6.55
C PHE A 338 -11.82 18.99 -6.37
N GLY A 339 -11.16 17.99 -6.97
CA GLY A 339 -9.72 17.74 -6.74
C GLY A 339 -9.40 17.28 -5.32
N THR A 340 -10.40 16.78 -4.58
CA THR A 340 -10.21 16.19 -3.24
C THR A 340 -10.37 14.67 -3.30
N HIS A 341 -9.95 13.95 -2.26
CA HIS A 341 -10.08 12.48 -2.18
C HIS A 341 -11.28 12.05 -1.32
N PHE A 342 -12.24 12.96 -1.12
CA PHE A 342 -13.31 12.83 -0.12
C PHE A 342 -14.39 11.83 -0.55
N PHE A 343 -14.99 12.04 -1.72
CA PHE A 343 -16.02 11.16 -2.28
C PHE A 343 -15.44 9.80 -2.62
N PHE A 344 -14.19 9.73 -3.08
CA PHE A 344 -13.50 8.45 -3.22
C PHE A 344 -13.42 7.71 -1.87
N ALA A 345 -12.88 8.35 -0.82
CA ALA A 345 -12.71 7.72 0.49
C ALA A 345 -14.06 7.29 1.12
N PHE A 346 -15.11 8.09 0.91
CA PHE A 346 -16.46 7.77 1.36
C PHE A 346 -17.08 6.61 0.56
N SER A 347 -17.02 6.68 -0.77
CA SER A 347 -17.60 5.66 -1.66
C SER A 347 -16.89 4.31 -1.53
N ALA A 348 -15.58 4.30 -1.26
CA ALA A 348 -14.80 3.11 -0.95
C ALA A 348 -15.32 2.32 0.27
N ARG A 349 -16.08 2.95 1.16
CA ARG A 349 -16.69 2.31 2.34
C ARG A 349 -18.13 1.84 2.12
N ILE A 350 -18.77 2.18 1.00
CA ILE A 350 -20.16 1.77 0.71
C ILE A 350 -20.35 0.25 0.82
N PRO A 351 -19.48 -0.62 0.27
CA PRO A 351 -19.65 -2.07 0.42
C PRO A 351 -19.66 -2.54 1.88
N MET A 352 -18.83 -1.93 2.73
CA MET A 352 -18.77 -2.23 4.16
C MET A 352 -20.04 -1.76 4.89
N LEU A 353 -20.59 -0.59 4.52
CA LEU A 353 -21.87 -0.13 5.05
C LEU A 353 -23.01 -1.07 4.64
N CYS A 354 -23.04 -1.53 3.38
CA CYS A 354 -23.99 -2.53 2.91
C CYS A 354 -23.86 -3.84 3.69
N LEU A 355 -22.63 -4.30 3.98
CA LEU A 355 -22.38 -5.48 4.80
C LEU A 355 -23.00 -5.33 6.20
N VAL A 356 -22.79 -4.20 6.86
CA VAL A 356 -23.34 -3.93 8.20
C VAL A 356 -24.87 -3.87 8.17
N VAL A 357 -25.44 -3.11 7.24
CA VAL A 357 -26.91 -2.98 7.11
C VAL A 357 -27.56 -4.32 6.78
N SER A 358 -26.99 -5.10 5.85
CA SER A 358 -27.46 -6.45 5.53
C SER A 358 -27.39 -7.38 6.73
N SER A 359 -26.27 -7.35 7.48
CA SER A 359 -26.12 -8.14 8.70
C SER A 359 -27.16 -7.76 9.77
N MET A 360 -27.48 -6.47 9.91
CA MET A 360 -28.53 -6.01 10.83
C MET A 360 -29.92 -6.53 10.42
N TRP A 361 -30.24 -6.50 9.12
CA TRP A 361 -31.50 -7.06 8.62
C TRP A 361 -31.58 -8.58 8.82
N LEU A 362 -30.48 -9.30 8.58
CA LEU A 362 -30.42 -10.74 8.82
C LEU A 362 -30.55 -11.06 10.32
N LEU A 363 -29.91 -10.28 11.19
CA LEU A 363 -30.05 -10.44 12.63
C LEU A 363 -31.48 -10.16 13.10
N ALA A 364 -32.13 -9.14 12.54
CA ALA A 364 -33.54 -8.86 12.81
C ALA A 364 -34.44 -10.01 12.36
N PHE A 365 -34.19 -10.59 11.18
CA PHE A 365 -34.89 -11.79 10.70
C PHE A 365 -34.74 -12.96 11.70
N VAL A 366 -33.51 -13.28 12.10
CA VAL A 366 -33.24 -14.36 13.06
C VAL A 366 -33.92 -14.07 14.41
N GLY A 367 -33.90 -12.82 14.87
CA GLY A 367 -34.58 -12.40 16.10
C GLY A 367 -36.10 -12.59 16.03
N ILE A 368 -36.74 -12.17 14.93
CA ILE A 368 -38.18 -12.35 14.71
C ILE A 368 -38.53 -13.84 14.68
N MET A 369 -37.77 -14.65 13.95
CA MET A 369 -38.02 -16.09 13.85
C MET A 369 -37.81 -16.80 15.19
N ALA A 370 -36.73 -16.48 15.91
CA ALA A 370 -36.46 -17.06 17.22
C ALA A 370 -37.54 -16.67 18.25
N TYR A 371 -37.99 -15.40 18.22
CA TYR A 371 -39.04 -14.92 19.10
C TYR A 371 -40.38 -15.61 18.84
N ALA A 372 -40.70 -15.89 17.57
CA ALA A 372 -41.90 -16.64 17.20
C ALA A 372 -41.87 -18.09 17.71
N VAL A 373 -40.68 -18.69 17.88
CA VAL A 373 -40.53 -20.06 18.40
C VAL A 373 -40.56 -20.10 19.92
N SER A 374 -39.78 -19.24 20.59
CA SER A 374 -39.76 -19.15 22.05
C SER A 374 -39.27 -17.78 22.52
N PRO A 375 -40.17 -16.89 22.96
CA PRO A 375 -39.78 -15.56 23.44
C PRO A 375 -38.90 -15.64 24.69
N ASP A 376 -39.19 -16.57 25.60
CA ASP A 376 -38.47 -16.72 26.86
C ASP A 376 -36.98 -17.02 26.64
N VAL A 377 -36.68 -17.96 25.73
CA VAL A 377 -35.29 -18.32 25.40
C VAL A 377 -34.56 -17.13 24.78
N VAL A 378 -35.22 -16.39 23.88
CA VAL A 378 -34.62 -15.21 23.24
C VAL A 378 -34.27 -14.14 24.28
N PHE A 379 -35.15 -13.88 25.25
CA PHE A 379 -34.85 -12.93 26.32
C PHE A 379 -33.70 -13.39 27.22
N ILE A 380 -33.67 -14.66 27.61
CA ILE A 380 -32.61 -15.20 28.47
C ILE A 380 -31.24 -15.11 27.77
N VAL A 381 -31.16 -15.60 26.53
CA VAL A 381 -29.92 -15.57 25.74
C VAL A 381 -29.52 -14.13 25.43
N GLY A 382 -30.47 -13.29 25.00
CA GLY A 382 -30.25 -11.87 24.72
C GLY A 382 -29.75 -11.09 25.93
N ALA A 383 -30.32 -11.36 27.11
CA ALA A 383 -29.86 -10.76 28.37
C ALA A 383 -28.43 -11.21 28.72
N PHE A 384 -28.09 -12.49 28.54
CA PHE A 384 -26.75 -12.98 28.80
C PHE A 384 -25.70 -12.37 27.86
N VAL A 385 -26.00 -12.32 26.56
CA VAL A 385 -25.11 -11.68 25.55
C VAL A 385 -24.99 -10.19 25.82
N GLY A 386 -26.10 -9.50 26.10
CA GLY A 386 -26.11 -8.07 26.43
C GLY A 386 -25.33 -7.75 27.71
N ALA A 387 -25.48 -8.58 28.75
CA ALA A 387 -24.69 -8.48 29.97
C ALA A 387 -23.20 -8.70 29.70
N GLY A 388 -22.85 -9.69 28.87
CA GLY A 388 -21.46 -9.94 28.45
C GLY A 388 -20.84 -8.77 27.70
N MET A 389 -21.55 -8.18 26.73
CA MET A 389 -21.07 -7.04 25.96
C MET A 389 -20.94 -5.76 26.82
N THR A 390 -21.88 -5.53 27.74
CA THR A 390 -21.82 -4.38 28.66
C THR A 390 -20.83 -4.59 29.81
N ALA A 391 -20.40 -5.83 30.10
CA ALA A 391 -19.43 -6.12 31.15
C ALA A 391 -18.12 -5.35 30.97
N GLN A 392 -17.67 -5.12 29.73
CA GLN A 392 -16.48 -4.32 29.45
C GLN A 392 -16.63 -2.87 29.95
N VAL A 393 -17.82 -2.28 29.81
CA VAL A 393 -18.13 -0.94 30.31
C VAL A 393 -18.16 -0.93 31.84
N TRP A 394 -18.75 -1.96 32.46
CA TRP A 394 -18.78 -2.09 33.91
C TRP A 394 -17.38 -2.23 34.52
N VAL A 395 -16.49 -3.01 33.90
CA VAL A 395 -15.09 -3.13 34.32
C VAL A 395 -14.37 -1.78 34.20
N PHE A 396 -14.60 -1.04 33.12
CA PHE A 396 -14.02 0.30 32.94
C PHE A 396 -14.50 1.29 34.00
N VAL A 397 -15.81 1.33 34.29
CA VAL A 397 -16.39 2.20 35.33
C VAL A 397 -15.86 1.83 36.72
N ALA A 398 -15.79 0.54 37.04
CA ALA A 398 -15.24 0.07 38.31
C ALA A 398 -13.76 0.47 38.46
N TYR A 399 -12.95 0.26 37.42
CA TYR A 399 -11.55 0.68 37.38
C TYR A 399 -11.40 2.18 37.58
N TRP A 400 -12.23 2.98 36.92
CA TRP A 400 -12.24 4.43 37.04
C TRP A 400 -12.60 4.89 38.45
N CYS A 401 -13.65 4.29 39.05
CA CYS A 401 -14.07 4.56 40.43
C CYS A 401 -12.96 4.25 41.43
N VAL A 402 -12.35 3.06 41.36
CA VAL A 402 -11.22 2.67 42.23
C VAL A 402 -10.07 3.67 42.10
N ARG A 403 -9.76 4.10 40.87
CA ARG A 403 -8.68 5.06 40.63
C ARG A 403 -9.00 6.45 41.17
N LYS A 404 -10.26 6.90 41.10
CA LYS A 404 -10.70 8.19 41.66
C LYS A 404 -10.72 8.18 43.18
N VAL A 405 -11.27 7.13 43.79
CA VAL A 405 -11.25 6.93 45.24
C VAL A 405 -9.81 6.85 45.75
N GLY A 406 -8.93 6.10 45.08
CA GLY A 406 -7.51 6.03 45.45
C GLY A 406 -6.77 7.37 45.31
N ARG A 407 -7.16 8.25 44.37
CA ARG A 407 -6.62 9.62 44.32
C ARG A 407 -7.17 10.50 45.45
N GLY A 408 -8.45 10.39 45.78
CA GLY A 408 -9.06 11.10 46.90
C GLY A 408 -8.42 10.71 48.23
N LEU A 409 -8.28 9.41 48.50
CA LEU A 409 -7.64 8.89 49.71
C LEU A 409 -6.20 9.41 49.83
N ARG A 410 -5.43 9.39 48.75
CA ARG A 410 -4.06 9.92 48.74
C ARG A 410 -3.98 11.42 49.02
N MET A 411 -4.98 12.21 48.64
CA MET A 411 -5.01 13.64 48.97
C MET A 411 -5.30 13.85 50.45
N VAL A 412 -6.28 13.14 51.01
CA VAL A 412 -6.63 13.23 52.45
C VAL A 412 -5.45 12.80 53.34
N PHE A 413 -4.78 11.70 52.99
CA PHE A 413 -3.60 11.25 53.74
C PHE A 413 -2.40 12.20 53.61
N ARG A 414 -2.32 12.99 52.53
CA ARG A 414 -1.24 13.97 52.36
C ARG A 414 -1.46 15.27 53.13
N GLU A 415 -2.69 15.59 53.53
CA GLU A 415 -3.00 16.74 54.40
C GLU A 415 -2.87 16.43 55.89
N SER A 416 -2.77 15.14 56.25
CA SER A 416 -2.65 14.71 57.66
C SER A 416 -1.21 14.49 58.14
N TYR A 417 -0.22 14.67 57.25
CA TYR A 417 1.22 14.67 57.55
C TYR A 417 1.80 16.02 57.13
#